data_AF-A0AAV2KTQ4-F1
#
_entry.id   AF-A0AAV2KTQ4-F1
#
_cell.length_a   1.000
_cell.length_b   1.000
_cell.length_c   1.000
_cell.angle_alpha   90.00
_cell.angle_beta   90.00
_cell.angle_gamma   90.00
#
_symmetry.space_group_name_H-M   'P 1'
#
loop_
_entity.id
_entity.type
_entity.pdbx_description
1 polymer ?
#
loop_
_entity_poly.entity_id
_entity_poly.type
_entity_poly.pdbx_seq_one_letter_code
_entity_poly.pdbx_strand_id
1 'polypeptide(L)'
;MRAQEEAGCTEKARTREEGNDNIAQGWFSPGQVFVLDEYCARYGVRGCHRHLSYLQDLMEYSENSSLVDPTLLHYSYAFCASHVHGNRPDGMGTVTVEEKEQFEAVRSRLMVLLEDQITHFRYCFPFGRPEGALKATLSLQERVLMKDITTPVPTEEMKKLVQMCLERAAQINYNQLLEYAQLKVDPEAPPEKRLEDMMRLGELCIEVLQQNDEHHSEAFSWWPEAMAEHSETFLSLYTADMDAALQGQPVDSWDCFPLFQLLNNYLLTDSHLCNGTFHKHLQDLFMPLVVRYIDLMESSIAQSIHRGFEQETWQSVNLQGINLPDIFNGTATSEDLFWKLDALQMFVMDLHWPEPEFAKHLEQRLKLMASDMMEACVKRTKSAFDSKMQKSSKSTDLRVALSVCTMFNVLMDAKKQCSKLCVLDTGQETDKQWQQYHSKIDVLIDDTFKEMIASLVSKLASVLDGVLSKLSRYDEGTFFSSFLSFTVSPAARFYCFTPLLCLSQSIELKTKQLLCSPHASPSPTSPPYLPSICPPSRLRPPPSTWKFL
;
A
#
# COMPACT_ATOMS: atom_id res chain seq x y z
N MET A 1 52.68 -4.19 -21.20
CA MET A 1 51.89 -5.44 -21.13
C MET A 1 52.31 -6.33 -19.98
N ARG A 2 53.50 -6.97 -19.95
CA ARG A 2 53.95 -7.79 -18.79
C ARG A 2 53.70 -7.20 -17.40
N ALA A 3 54.03 -5.92 -17.19
CA ALA A 3 53.78 -5.25 -15.92
C ALA A 3 52.28 -5.07 -15.55
N GLN A 4 51.37 -5.09 -16.52
CA GLN A 4 49.91 -5.09 -16.29
C GLN A 4 49.34 -6.50 -16.12
N GLU A 5 49.93 -7.51 -16.77
CA GLU A 5 49.64 -8.93 -16.51
C GLU A 5 50.04 -9.28 -15.06
N GLU A 6 51.25 -8.92 -14.64
CA GLU A 6 51.74 -9.11 -13.28
C GLU A 6 50.96 -8.28 -12.25
N ALA A 7 50.73 -6.98 -12.49
CA ALA A 7 49.97 -6.14 -11.54
C ALA A 7 48.50 -6.58 -11.42
N GLY A 8 47.80 -6.78 -12.55
CA GLY A 8 46.39 -7.19 -12.54
C GLY A 8 46.17 -8.56 -11.90
N CYS A 9 47.09 -9.51 -12.14
CA CYS A 9 47.00 -10.84 -11.56
C CYS A 9 47.42 -10.86 -10.08
N THR A 10 48.41 -10.06 -9.65
CA THR A 10 48.84 -10.03 -8.23
C THR A 10 47.92 -9.21 -7.34
N GLU A 11 47.32 -8.13 -7.83
CA GLU A 11 46.49 -7.22 -7.03
C GLU A 11 45.06 -7.77 -6.84
N LYS A 12 44.49 -8.45 -7.86
CA LYS A 12 43.25 -9.22 -7.72
C LYS A 12 43.43 -10.55 -6.97
N ALA A 13 44.60 -11.20 -7.04
CA ALA A 13 44.87 -12.38 -6.21
C ALA A 13 44.98 -11.99 -4.72
N ARG A 14 45.74 -10.94 -4.38
CA ARG A 14 45.88 -10.47 -3.00
C ARG A 14 44.57 -10.04 -2.35
N THR A 15 43.67 -9.39 -3.09
CA THR A 15 42.38 -8.95 -2.56
C THR A 15 41.36 -10.09 -2.41
N ARG A 16 41.54 -11.23 -3.08
CA ARG A 16 40.69 -12.42 -2.92
C ARG A 16 41.16 -13.40 -1.82
N GLU A 17 42.39 -13.29 -1.30
CA GLU A 17 42.86 -14.16 -0.21
C GLU A 17 42.19 -13.88 1.16
N GLU A 18 41.52 -12.73 1.34
CA GLU A 18 40.81 -12.39 2.59
C GLU A 18 39.32 -12.81 2.60
N GLY A 19 38.80 -13.39 1.51
CA GLY A 19 37.42 -13.86 1.37
C GLY A 19 37.33 -15.36 1.04
N ASN A 20 36.62 -16.13 1.86
CA ASN A 20 36.70 -17.60 1.89
C ASN A 20 35.88 -18.35 0.80
N ASP A 21 36.01 -17.95 -0.48
CA ASP A 21 35.37 -18.60 -1.64
C ASP A 21 36.41 -19.05 -2.69
N ASN A 22 37.36 -19.90 -2.28
CA ASN A 22 38.41 -20.44 -3.15
C ASN A 22 37.91 -21.58 -4.06
N ILE A 23 37.17 -21.21 -5.12
CA ILE A 23 37.12 -21.99 -6.36
C ILE A 23 37.81 -21.16 -7.44
N ALA A 24 38.80 -21.72 -8.12
CA ALA A 24 39.50 -21.01 -9.18
C ALA A 24 38.55 -20.79 -10.37
N GLN A 25 38.03 -19.57 -10.51
CA GLN A 25 37.09 -19.12 -11.57
C GLN A 25 37.78 -19.01 -12.96
N GLY A 26 38.59 -20.00 -13.31
CA GLY A 26 39.47 -20.06 -14.47
C GLY A 26 40.88 -19.46 -14.27
N TRP A 27 41.11 -18.63 -13.25
CA TRP A 27 42.42 -17.95 -13.09
C TRP A 27 43.59 -18.91 -12.81
N PHE A 28 44.63 -18.85 -13.64
CA PHE A 28 45.91 -19.51 -13.39
C PHE A 28 46.68 -18.85 -12.24
N SER A 29 47.31 -19.66 -11.39
CA SER A 29 48.30 -19.17 -10.42
C SER A 29 49.56 -18.64 -11.14
N PRO A 30 50.34 -17.73 -10.53
CA PRO A 30 51.59 -17.22 -11.13
C PRO A 30 52.57 -18.32 -11.56
N GLY A 31 52.60 -19.45 -10.82
CA GLY A 31 53.40 -20.62 -11.18
C GLY A 31 52.90 -21.35 -12.43
N GLN A 32 51.57 -21.49 -12.59
CA GLN A 32 50.98 -22.05 -13.81
C GLN A 32 51.21 -21.15 -15.02
N VAL A 33 51.06 -19.83 -14.87
CA VAL A 33 51.37 -18.85 -15.93
C VAL A 33 52.83 -18.98 -16.35
N PHE A 34 53.77 -19.00 -15.40
CA PHE A 34 55.20 -19.16 -15.69
C PHE A 34 55.53 -20.45 -16.46
N VAL A 35 54.96 -21.59 -16.05
CA VAL A 35 55.16 -22.88 -16.74
C VAL A 35 54.59 -22.84 -18.17
N LEU A 36 53.43 -22.23 -18.36
CA LEU A 36 52.78 -22.12 -19.67
C LEU A 36 53.54 -21.14 -20.59
N ASP A 37 54.09 -20.06 -20.05
CA ASP A 37 54.96 -19.11 -20.76
C ASP A 37 56.26 -19.78 -21.22
N GLU A 38 56.95 -20.51 -20.33
CA GLU A 38 58.15 -21.29 -20.66
C GLU A 38 57.87 -22.35 -21.74
N TYR A 39 56.73 -23.04 -21.67
CA TYR A 39 56.30 -23.98 -22.71
C TYR A 39 56.12 -23.26 -24.05
N CYS A 40 55.39 -22.15 -24.08
CA CYS A 40 55.15 -21.40 -25.31
C CYS A 40 56.46 -20.87 -25.92
N ALA A 41 57.38 -20.37 -25.10
CA ALA A 41 58.68 -19.90 -25.55
C ALA A 41 59.57 -21.01 -26.13
N ARG A 42 59.57 -22.20 -25.52
CA ARG A 42 60.39 -23.35 -25.95
C ARG A 42 59.88 -24.01 -27.24
N TYR A 43 58.56 -24.11 -27.41
CA TYR A 43 57.94 -24.77 -28.56
C TYR A 43 57.47 -23.81 -29.65
N GLY A 44 57.69 -22.50 -29.50
CA GLY A 44 57.30 -21.48 -30.49
C GLY A 44 55.79 -21.28 -30.61
N VAL A 45 55.02 -21.61 -29.57
CA VAL A 45 53.55 -21.47 -29.58
C VAL A 45 53.19 -19.99 -29.59
N ARG A 46 52.39 -19.60 -30.58
CA ARG A 46 51.95 -18.21 -30.75
C ARG A 46 50.93 -17.83 -29.69
N GLY A 47 51.10 -16.66 -29.08
CA GLY A 47 50.21 -16.18 -28.02
C GLY A 47 48.73 -16.11 -28.44
N CYS A 48 48.42 -15.79 -29.70
CA CYS A 48 47.03 -15.77 -30.17
C CYS A 48 46.43 -17.18 -30.17
N HIS A 49 47.14 -18.17 -30.69
CA HIS A 49 46.70 -19.58 -30.64
C HIS A 49 46.50 -20.06 -29.20
N ARG A 50 47.39 -19.72 -28.26
CA ARG A 50 47.18 -19.99 -26.81
C ARG A 50 45.87 -19.39 -26.30
N HIS A 51 45.62 -18.11 -26.54
CA HIS A 51 44.38 -17.46 -26.07
C HIS A 51 43.12 -17.98 -26.78
N LEU A 52 43.21 -18.38 -28.05
CA LEU A 52 42.10 -19.00 -28.78
C LEU A 52 41.75 -20.37 -28.21
N SER A 53 42.73 -21.26 -28.00
CA SER A 53 42.51 -22.56 -27.36
C SER A 53 41.97 -22.38 -25.94
N TYR A 54 42.54 -21.43 -25.18
CA TYR A 54 42.10 -21.16 -23.82
C TYR A 54 40.66 -20.60 -23.75
N LEU A 55 40.26 -19.76 -24.71
CA LEU A 55 38.86 -19.34 -24.83
C LEU A 55 37.93 -20.51 -25.15
N GLN A 56 38.35 -21.45 -25.99
CA GLN A 56 37.57 -22.66 -26.31
C GLN A 56 37.34 -23.50 -25.05
N ASP A 57 38.39 -23.75 -24.27
CA ASP A 57 38.32 -24.47 -22.99
C ASP A 57 37.37 -23.73 -22.01
N LEU A 58 37.58 -22.42 -21.80
CA LEU A 58 36.76 -21.63 -20.86
C LEU A 58 35.28 -21.56 -21.27
N MET A 59 34.97 -21.49 -22.57
CA MET A 59 33.60 -21.55 -23.06
C MET A 59 32.99 -22.93 -22.79
N GLU A 60 33.73 -24.03 -23.02
CA GLU A 60 33.24 -25.39 -22.74
C GLU A 60 32.98 -25.61 -21.23
N TYR A 61 33.83 -25.08 -20.34
CA TYR A 61 33.54 -25.09 -18.90
C TYR A 61 32.29 -24.28 -18.55
N SER A 62 32.10 -23.10 -19.17
CA SER A 62 30.92 -22.27 -18.92
C SER A 62 29.63 -22.90 -19.44
N GLU A 63 29.65 -23.55 -20.61
CA GLU A 63 28.52 -24.32 -21.16
C GLU A 63 28.16 -25.50 -20.25
N ASN A 64 29.17 -26.16 -19.65
CA ASN A 64 29.00 -27.18 -18.60
C ASN A 64 28.68 -26.58 -17.20
N SER A 65 28.08 -25.39 -17.15
CA SER A 65 27.62 -24.70 -15.93
C SER A 65 28.71 -24.44 -14.86
N SER A 66 30.00 -24.42 -15.24
CA SER A 66 31.08 -24.04 -14.32
C SER A 66 31.25 -22.52 -14.28
N LEU A 67 31.43 -21.95 -13.08
CA LEU A 67 31.48 -20.50 -12.89
C LEU A 67 32.86 -19.94 -13.30
N VAL A 68 32.93 -19.38 -14.51
CA VAL A 68 34.11 -18.72 -15.09
C VAL A 68 34.01 -17.20 -14.87
N ASP A 69 35.12 -16.55 -14.49
CA ASP A 69 35.16 -15.08 -14.31
C ASP A 69 35.04 -14.37 -15.68
N PRO A 70 33.99 -13.56 -15.94
CA PRO A 70 33.83 -12.88 -17.24
C PRO A 70 35.00 -11.94 -17.58
N THR A 71 35.73 -11.45 -16.58
CA THR A 71 36.96 -10.65 -16.80
C THR A 71 38.03 -11.44 -17.56
N LEU A 72 38.12 -12.74 -17.33
CA LEU A 72 39.13 -13.64 -17.90
C LEU A 72 38.85 -13.95 -19.37
N LEU A 73 37.57 -14.21 -19.69
CA LEU A 73 37.06 -14.28 -21.07
C LEU A 73 37.33 -12.96 -21.80
N HIS A 74 36.98 -11.83 -21.18
CA HIS A 74 37.15 -10.50 -21.75
C HIS A 74 38.63 -10.17 -22.04
N TYR A 75 39.54 -10.49 -21.13
CA TYR A 75 40.98 -10.29 -21.33
C TYR A 75 41.51 -11.13 -22.51
N SER A 76 41.20 -12.43 -22.54
CA SER A 76 41.68 -13.32 -23.60
C SER A 76 41.09 -12.96 -24.97
N TYR A 77 39.80 -12.62 -25.03
CA TYR A 77 39.15 -12.15 -26.25
C TYR A 77 39.76 -10.84 -26.75
N ALA A 78 40.02 -9.87 -25.86
CA ALA A 78 40.65 -8.61 -26.21
C ALA A 78 42.07 -8.77 -26.79
N PHE A 79 42.85 -9.73 -26.27
CA PHE A 79 44.16 -10.08 -26.82
C PHE A 79 44.06 -10.63 -28.25
N CYS A 80 43.14 -11.57 -28.49
CA CYS A 80 42.91 -12.14 -29.82
C CYS A 80 42.41 -11.08 -30.81
N ALA A 81 41.45 -10.25 -30.42
CA ALA A 81 40.94 -9.15 -31.23
C ALA A 81 42.06 -8.13 -31.59
N SER A 82 42.90 -7.74 -30.62
CA SER A 82 44.09 -6.90 -30.84
C SER A 82 45.05 -7.51 -31.88
N HIS A 83 45.24 -8.82 -31.84
CA HIS A 83 46.09 -9.51 -32.81
C HIS A 83 45.46 -9.54 -34.21
N VAL A 84 44.21 -9.99 -34.34
CA VAL A 84 43.55 -10.22 -35.64
C VAL A 84 43.23 -8.90 -36.35
N HIS A 85 42.85 -7.85 -35.62
CA HIS A 85 42.58 -6.52 -36.18
C HIS A 85 43.85 -5.65 -36.34
N GLY A 86 45.05 -6.19 -36.06
CA GLY A 86 46.34 -5.56 -36.39
C GLY A 86 46.78 -4.41 -35.48
N ASN A 87 46.15 -4.23 -34.32
CA ASN A 87 46.34 -3.07 -33.45
C ASN A 87 47.24 -3.41 -32.24
N ARG A 88 48.50 -3.79 -32.52
CA ARG A 88 49.52 -4.13 -31.50
C ARG A 88 50.50 -2.96 -31.27
N PRO A 89 50.81 -2.59 -30.01
CA PRO A 89 51.90 -1.67 -29.69
C PRO A 89 53.28 -2.13 -30.17
N ASP A 90 53.48 -3.45 -30.31
CA ASP A 90 54.77 -4.06 -30.62
C ASP A 90 55.06 -4.20 -32.14
N GLY A 91 54.23 -3.57 -33.00
CA GLY A 91 54.43 -3.53 -34.46
C GLY A 91 53.66 -4.59 -35.26
N MET A 92 53.87 -4.59 -36.60
CA MET A 92 53.15 -5.46 -37.54
C MET A 92 53.34 -6.95 -37.23
N GLY A 93 52.31 -7.57 -36.64
CA GLY A 93 52.21 -9.02 -36.54
C GLY A 93 51.60 -9.62 -37.80
N THR A 94 52.18 -10.69 -38.33
CA THR A 94 51.56 -11.52 -39.36
C THR A 94 50.45 -12.38 -38.75
N VAL A 95 49.20 -12.14 -39.14
CA VAL A 95 48.06 -12.99 -38.75
C VAL A 95 47.91 -14.10 -39.78
N THR A 96 47.81 -15.37 -39.37
CA THR A 96 47.55 -16.47 -40.31
C THR A 96 46.05 -16.57 -40.63
N VAL A 97 45.73 -17.18 -41.78
CA VAL A 97 44.34 -17.47 -42.16
C VAL A 97 43.67 -18.36 -41.12
N GLU A 98 44.38 -19.38 -40.65
CA GLU A 98 43.91 -20.30 -39.59
C GLU A 98 43.60 -19.59 -38.26
N GLU A 99 44.47 -18.68 -37.79
CA GLU A 99 44.18 -17.89 -36.58
C GLU A 99 42.95 -17.00 -36.75
N LYS A 100 42.72 -16.48 -37.96
CA LYS A 100 41.56 -15.64 -38.25
C LYS A 100 40.26 -16.47 -38.31
N GLU A 101 40.29 -17.64 -38.94
CA GLU A 101 39.14 -18.56 -38.99
C GLU A 101 38.79 -19.09 -37.60
N GLN A 102 39.80 -19.49 -36.80
CA GLN A 102 39.61 -19.88 -35.40
C GLN A 102 39.05 -18.73 -34.55
N PHE A 103 39.49 -17.49 -34.77
CA PHE A 103 38.97 -16.32 -34.05
C PHE A 103 37.50 -16.04 -34.38
N GLU A 104 37.08 -16.03 -35.65
CA GLU A 104 35.67 -15.77 -36.01
C GLU A 104 34.75 -16.92 -35.53
N ALA A 105 35.25 -18.16 -35.50
CA ALA A 105 34.51 -19.29 -34.91
C ALA A 105 34.35 -19.14 -33.38
N VAL A 106 35.42 -18.80 -32.66
CA VAL A 106 35.39 -18.50 -31.21
C VAL A 106 34.48 -17.32 -30.90
N ARG A 107 34.58 -16.24 -31.69
CA ARG A 107 33.72 -15.05 -31.60
C ARG A 107 32.24 -15.43 -31.73
N SER A 108 31.90 -16.23 -32.75
CA SER A 108 30.52 -16.63 -33.02
C SER A 108 29.93 -17.47 -31.87
N ARG A 109 30.71 -18.42 -31.33
CA ARG A 109 30.31 -19.21 -30.15
C ARG A 109 30.17 -18.34 -28.89
N LEU A 110 31.11 -17.41 -28.69
CA LEU A 110 31.12 -16.52 -27.53
C LEU A 110 29.91 -15.57 -27.51
N MET A 111 29.46 -15.04 -28.66
CA MET A 111 28.22 -14.24 -28.72
C MET A 111 27.00 -15.01 -28.19
N VAL A 112 26.83 -16.26 -28.64
CA VAL A 112 25.71 -17.11 -28.21
C VAL A 112 25.79 -17.42 -26.71
N LEU A 113 26.99 -17.73 -26.19
CA LEU A 113 27.18 -17.98 -24.76
C LEU A 113 26.86 -16.76 -23.90
N LEU A 114 27.25 -15.55 -24.34
CA LEU A 114 26.99 -14.32 -23.60
C LEU A 114 25.51 -13.91 -23.65
N GLU A 115 24.84 -14.08 -24.81
CA GLU A 115 23.38 -13.91 -24.92
C GLU A 115 22.63 -14.86 -23.98
N ASP A 116 23.09 -16.11 -23.87
CA ASP A 116 22.52 -17.09 -22.94
C ASP A 116 22.74 -16.70 -21.47
N GLN A 117 23.95 -16.27 -21.10
CA GLN A 117 24.27 -15.78 -19.74
C GLN A 117 23.48 -14.52 -19.35
N ILE A 118 23.21 -13.61 -20.30
CA ILE A 118 22.38 -12.42 -20.07
C ILE A 118 20.90 -12.82 -19.95
N THR A 119 20.44 -13.77 -20.77
CA THR A 119 19.07 -14.30 -20.71
C THR A 119 18.80 -15.04 -19.39
N HIS A 120 19.78 -15.78 -18.87
CA HIS A 120 19.70 -16.53 -17.61
C HIS A 120 20.35 -15.80 -16.43
N PHE A 121 20.34 -14.45 -16.42
CA PHE A 121 21.16 -13.66 -15.48
C PHE A 121 20.97 -14.01 -13.99
N ARG A 122 19.75 -14.36 -13.55
CA ARG A 122 19.47 -14.78 -12.15
C ARG A 122 20.15 -16.10 -11.76
N TYR A 123 20.38 -16.98 -12.73
CA TYR A 123 20.98 -18.31 -12.54
C TYR A 123 22.50 -18.27 -12.74
N CYS A 124 22.97 -17.52 -13.73
CA CYS A 124 24.40 -17.34 -13.99
C CYS A 124 25.08 -16.42 -12.96
N PHE A 125 24.34 -15.47 -12.37
CA PHE A 125 24.85 -14.49 -11.41
C PHE A 125 23.95 -14.39 -10.16
N PRO A 126 23.76 -15.47 -9.37
CA PRO A 126 22.80 -15.50 -8.28
C PRO A 126 23.06 -14.39 -7.25
N PHE A 127 22.03 -13.59 -6.95
CA PHE A 127 22.10 -12.41 -6.08
C PHE A 127 23.23 -11.43 -6.49
N GLY A 128 23.42 -11.23 -7.80
CA GLY A 128 24.45 -10.36 -8.34
C GLY A 128 25.90 -10.85 -8.14
N ARG A 129 26.10 -12.11 -7.72
CA ARG A 129 27.43 -12.67 -7.44
C ARG A 129 28.01 -13.46 -8.62
N PRO A 130 29.34 -13.38 -8.86
CA PRO A 130 30.28 -12.47 -8.22
C PRO A 130 30.05 -11.01 -8.64
N GLU A 131 30.33 -10.07 -7.73
CA GLU A 131 30.00 -8.65 -7.89
C GLU A 131 30.56 -8.06 -9.19
N GLY A 132 29.71 -7.36 -9.95
CA GLY A 132 30.06 -6.78 -11.24
C GLY A 132 30.22 -7.76 -12.41
N ALA A 133 30.02 -9.07 -12.22
CA ALA A 133 30.20 -10.08 -13.28
C ALA A 133 29.20 -9.91 -14.43
N LEU A 134 27.92 -9.63 -14.16
CA LEU A 134 26.92 -9.33 -15.20
C LEU A 134 27.30 -8.08 -16.01
N LYS A 135 27.80 -7.03 -15.35
CA LYS A 135 28.29 -5.79 -15.99
C LYS A 135 29.52 -6.06 -16.86
N ALA A 136 30.43 -6.92 -16.42
CA ALA A 136 31.58 -7.38 -17.22
C ALA A 136 31.15 -8.25 -18.42
N THR A 137 30.08 -9.05 -18.27
CA THR A 137 29.48 -9.86 -19.33
C THR A 137 28.85 -8.98 -20.41
N LEU A 138 28.08 -7.97 -20.03
CA LEU A 138 27.54 -6.94 -20.95
C LEU A 138 28.67 -6.17 -21.67
N SER A 139 29.70 -5.76 -20.94
CA SER A 139 30.89 -5.07 -21.50
C SER A 139 31.66 -5.97 -22.48
N LEU A 140 31.68 -7.28 -22.25
CA LEU A 140 32.26 -8.23 -23.18
C LEU A 140 31.37 -8.39 -24.42
N GLN A 141 30.05 -8.53 -24.27
CA GLN A 141 29.14 -8.67 -25.39
C GLN A 141 29.25 -7.47 -26.36
N GLU A 142 29.31 -6.24 -25.84
CA GLU A 142 29.58 -5.05 -26.66
C GLU A 142 30.89 -5.19 -27.45
N ARG A 143 31.96 -5.66 -26.80
CA ARG A 143 33.28 -5.87 -27.44
C ARG A 143 33.28 -7.01 -28.47
N VAL A 144 32.47 -8.05 -28.30
CA VAL A 144 32.36 -9.16 -29.27
C VAL A 144 31.56 -8.72 -30.52
N LEU A 145 30.60 -7.81 -30.36
CA LEU A 145 29.85 -7.18 -31.45
C LEU A 145 30.70 -6.19 -32.29
N MET A 146 31.74 -5.56 -31.73
CA MET A 146 32.62 -4.61 -32.45
C MET A 146 33.25 -5.22 -33.71
N LYS A 147 33.02 -4.61 -34.88
CA LYS A 147 33.54 -5.10 -36.19
C LYS A 147 35.06 -4.96 -36.32
N ASP A 148 35.63 -3.96 -35.65
CA ASP A 148 37.06 -3.71 -35.50
C ASP A 148 37.29 -2.98 -34.15
N ILE A 149 38.52 -2.66 -33.78
CA ILE A 149 38.85 -2.07 -32.46
C ILE A 149 38.52 -0.56 -32.38
N THR A 150 38.36 0.09 -33.52
CA THR A 150 38.18 1.54 -33.65
C THR A 150 36.73 1.96 -33.88
N THR A 151 35.90 1.06 -34.40
CA THR A 151 34.47 1.30 -34.67
C THR A 151 33.62 0.77 -33.51
N PRO A 152 33.12 1.63 -32.60
CA PRO A 152 32.22 1.20 -31.53
C PRO A 152 30.90 0.70 -32.12
N VAL A 153 30.23 -0.20 -31.38
CA VAL A 153 28.90 -0.69 -31.74
C VAL A 153 27.90 0.46 -31.60
N PRO A 154 26.95 0.65 -32.53
CA PRO A 154 25.85 1.59 -32.34
C PRO A 154 25.08 1.22 -31.07
N THR A 155 24.85 2.18 -30.17
CA THR A 155 24.19 1.95 -28.88
C THR A 155 22.82 1.26 -29.03
N GLU A 156 22.11 1.54 -30.13
CA GLU A 156 20.83 0.90 -30.51
C GLU A 156 20.94 -0.60 -30.83
N GLU A 157 22.06 -1.08 -31.40
CA GLU A 157 22.26 -2.50 -31.67
C GLU A 157 22.43 -3.28 -30.35
N MET A 158 23.21 -2.71 -29.41
CA MET A 158 23.39 -3.29 -28.08
C MET A 158 22.12 -3.20 -27.22
N LYS A 159 21.41 -2.06 -27.24
CA LYS A 159 20.12 -1.91 -26.52
C LYS A 159 19.13 -2.98 -26.96
N LYS A 160 18.95 -3.18 -28.27
CA LYS A 160 18.03 -4.20 -28.82
C LYS A 160 18.40 -5.61 -28.44
N LEU A 161 19.68 -5.96 -28.43
CA LEU A 161 20.13 -7.27 -27.99
C LEU A 161 19.81 -7.50 -26.50
N VAL A 162 20.07 -6.51 -25.65
CA VAL A 162 19.75 -6.59 -24.22
C VAL A 162 18.24 -6.68 -23.99
N GLN A 163 17.42 -5.88 -24.69
CA GLN A 163 15.96 -5.98 -24.66
C GLN A 163 15.48 -7.38 -25.02
N MET A 164 15.94 -7.96 -26.14
CA MET A 164 15.57 -9.31 -26.56
C MET A 164 16.00 -10.40 -25.56
N CYS A 165 17.15 -10.23 -24.89
CA CYS A 165 17.58 -11.16 -23.83
C CYS A 165 16.71 -11.03 -22.59
N LEU A 166 16.33 -9.79 -22.21
CA LEU A 166 15.48 -9.51 -21.04
C LEU A 166 14.02 -9.92 -21.25
N GLU A 167 13.47 -9.80 -22.45
CA GLU A 167 12.15 -10.33 -22.83
C GLU A 167 12.10 -11.86 -22.64
N ARG A 168 13.13 -12.57 -23.11
CA ARG A 168 13.28 -14.03 -22.89
C ARG A 168 13.48 -14.35 -21.41
N ALA A 169 14.31 -13.56 -20.72
CA ALA A 169 14.54 -13.71 -19.28
C ALA A 169 13.24 -13.58 -18.48
N ALA A 170 12.32 -12.68 -18.87
CA ALA A 170 11.02 -12.53 -18.21
C ALA A 170 10.20 -13.83 -18.30
N GLN A 171 10.14 -14.45 -19.49
CA GLN A 171 9.45 -15.72 -19.70
C GLN A 171 10.06 -16.86 -18.88
N ILE A 172 11.40 -16.98 -18.88
CA ILE A 172 12.11 -18.02 -18.12
C ILE A 172 11.92 -17.81 -16.61
N ASN A 173 12.10 -16.59 -16.11
CA ASN A 173 11.91 -16.23 -14.72
C ASN A 173 10.48 -16.52 -14.25
N TYR A 174 9.46 -16.23 -15.07
CA TYR A 174 8.07 -16.47 -14.73
C TYR A 174 7.71 -17.96 -14.71
N ASN A 175 8.11 -18.71 -15.75
CA ASN A 175 7.88 -20.16 -15.81
C ASN A 175 8.54 -20.90 -14.63
N GLN A 176 9.76 -20.51 -14.27
CA GLN A 176 10.47 -21.08 -13.12
C GLN A 176 9.83 -20.67 -11.78
N LEU A 177 9.21 -19.47 -11.70
CA LEU A 177 8.44 -19.07 -10.52
C LEU A 177 7.16 -19.91 -10.37
N LEU A 178 6.46 -20.19 -11.47
CA LEU A 178 5.29 -21.10 -11.47
C LEU A 178 5.66 -22.51 -11.01
N GLU A 179 6.77 -23.07 -11.51
CA GLU A 179 7.31 -24.37 -11.08
C GLU A 179 7.65 -24.36 -9.57
N TYR A 180 8.31 -23.31 -9.08
CA TYR A 180 8.66 -23.14 -7.66
C TYR A 180 7.44 -23.00 -6.75
N ALA A 181 6.44 -22.21 -7.17
CA ALA A 181 5.23 -21.97 -6.39
C ALA A 181 4.38 -23.25 -6.21
N GLN A 182 4.62 -24.28 -7.03
CA GLN A 182 3.90 -25.57 -7.05
C GLN A 182 2.38 -25.40 -7.18
N LEU A 183 1.95 -24.31 -7.80
CA LEU A 183 0.54 -24.02 -8.03
C LEU A 183 0.02 -25.00 -9.06
N LYS A 184 -0.63 -26.06 -8.56
CA LYS A 184 -1.53 -26.86 -9.37
C LYS A 184 -2.68 -25.95 -9.76
N VAL A 185 -2.57 -25.33 -10.94
CA VAL A 185 -3.67 -24.67 -11.65
C VAL A 185 -4.66 -25.76 -12.05
N ASP A 186 -5.42 -26.21 -11.06
CA ASP A 186 -6.50 -27.17 -11.20
C ASP A 186 -7.76 -26.36 -11.53
N PRO A 187 -8.29 -26.42 -12.76
CA PRO A 187 -9.47 -25.65 -13.15
C PRO A 187 -10.74 -26.10 -12.41
N GLU A 188 -10.72 -27.24 -11.70
CA GLU A 188 -11.81 -27.68 -10.83
C GLU A 188 -11.66 -27.16 -9.37
N ALA A 189 -10.59 -26.42 -9.05
CA ALA A 189 -10.40 -25.85 -7.72
C ALA A 189 -11.43 -24.76 -7.38
N PRO A 190 -11.88 -24.68 -6.10
CA PRO A 190 -12.85 -23.68 -5.68
C PRO A 190 -12.33 -22.24 -5.92
N PRO A 191 -13.22 -21.29 -6.24
CA PRO A 191 -12.83 -19.93 -6.62
C PRO A 191 -12.01 -19.20 -5.54
N GLU A 192 -12.36 -19.41 -4.27
CA GLU A 192 -11.64 -18.91 -3.09
C GLU A 192 -10.16 -19.35 -3.10
N LYS A 193 -9.91 -20.66 -3.29
CA LYS A 193 -8.55 -21.21 -3.34
C LYS A 193 -7.77 -20.69 -4.56
N ARG A 194 -8.42 -20.59 -5.73
CA ARG A 194 -7.78 -20.04 -6.93
C ARG A 194 -7.34 -18.59 -6.72
N LEU A 195 -8.08 -17.83 -5.92
CA LEU A 195 -7.72 -16.46 -5.55
C LEU A 195 -6.60 -16.40 -4.50
N GLU A 196 -6.60 -17.28 -3.50
CA GLU A 196 -5.50 -17.43 -2.54
C GLU A 196 -4.18 -17.83 -3.22
N ASP A 197 -4.23 -18.85 -4.10
CA ASP A 197 -3.11 -19.28 -4.95
C ASP A 197 -2.61 -18.11 -5.83
N MET A 198 -3.51 -17.28 -6.36
CA MET A 198 -3.19 -16.11 -7.17
C MET A 198 -2.53 -14.99 -6.36
N MET A 199 -3.02 -14.70 -5.15
CA MET A 199 -2.41 -13.74 -4.22
C MET A 199 -0.99 -14.15 -3.87
N ARG A 200 -0.80 -15.44 -3.53
CA ARG A 200 0.53 -15.99 -3.23
C ARG A 200 1.49 -15.91 -4.42
N LEU A 201 1.01 -16.10 -5.65
CA LEU A 201 1.83 -15.87 -6.84
C LEU A 201 2.18 -14.39 -6.99
N GLY A 202 1.24 -13.48 -6.70
CA GLY A 202 1.46 -12.04 -6.72
C GLY A 202 2.57 -11.60 -5.75
N GLU A 203 2.55 -12.13 -4.52
CA GLU A 203 3.62 -11.91 -3.52
C GLU A 203 4.98 -12.38 -4.06
N LEU A 204 5.05 -13.62 -4.57
CA LEU A 204 6.27 -14.18 -5.15
C LEU A 204 6.75 -13.42 -6.40
N CYS A 205 5.84 -12.90 -7.22
CA CYS A 205 6.17 -12.04 -8.35
C CYS A 205 6.81 -10.73 -7.90
N ILE A 206 6.25 -10.08 -6.87
CA ILE A 206 6.80 -8.87 -6.26
C ILE A 206 8.20 -9.15 -5.69
N GLU A 207 8.37 -10.23 -4.93
CA GLU A 207 9.69 -10.62 -4.39
C GLU A 207 10.74 -10.82 -5.48
N VAL A 208 10.40 -11.49 -6.58
CA VAL A 208 11.32 -11.72 -7.71
C VAL A 208 11.71 -10.41 -8.39
N LEU A 209 10.75 -9.50 -8.61
CA LEU A 209 11.02 -8.20 -9.24
C LEU A 209 11.85 -7.30 -8.34
N GLN A 210 11.56 -7.27 -7.03
CA GLN A 210 12.37 -6.54 -6.03
C GLN A 210 13.81 -7.09 -5.97
N GLN A 211 13.99 -8.41 -5.91
CA GLN A 211 15.33 -9.02 -5.96
C GLN A 211 16.08 -8.67 -7.25
N ASN A 212 15.38 -8.62 -8.39
CA ASN A 212 15.98 -8.24 -9.66
C ASN A 212 16.44 -6.77 -9.65
N ASP A 213 15.65 -5.86 -9.12
CA ASP A 213 16.04 -4.46 -8.98
C ASP A 213 17.22 -4.30 -8.00
N GLU A 214 17.15 -4.88 -6.81
CA GLU A 214 18.20 -4.80 -5.77
C GLU A 214 19.56 -5.34 -6.23
N HIS A 215 19.58 -6.46 -6.97
CA HIS A 215 20.83 -7.20 -7.25
C HIS A 215 21.34 -7.03 -8.68
N HIS A 216 20.51 -6.55 -9.62
CA HIS A 216 20.85 -6.52 -11.05
C HIS A 216 20.64 -5.17 -11.75
N SER A 217 19.84 -4.24 -11.20
CA SER A 217 19.57 -2.92 -11.84
C SER A 217 20.86 -2.14 -12.18
N GLU A 218 21.87 -2.17 -11.31
CA GLU A 218 23.12 -1.43 -11.51
C GLU A 218 23.88 -1.88 -12.77
N ALA A 219 23.76 -3.16 -13.14
CA ALA A 219 24.37 -3.69 -14.37
C ALA A 219 23.69 -3.14 -15.64
N PHE A 220 22.40 -2.78 -15.56
CA PHE A 220 21.61 -2.21 -16.64
C PHE A 220 21.43 -0.69 -16.54
N SER A 221 22.18 -0.01 -15.66
CA SER A 221 22.10 1.44 -15.40
C SER A 221 22.27 2.37 -16.62
N TRP A 222 22.78 1.86 -17.74
CA TRP A 222 22.83 2.58 -19.02
C TRP A 222 21.50 2.61 -19.79
N TRP A 223 20.60 1.66 -19.50
CA TRP A 223 19.24 1.55 -20.05
C TRP A 223 18.26 1.18 -18.93
N PRO A 224 17.94 2.09 -17.98
CA PRO A 224 17.00 1.81 -16.89
C PRO A 224 15.62 1.37 -17.41
N GLU A 225 15.21 1.90 -18.56
CA GLU A 225 14.00 1.48 -19.31
C GLU A 225 13.96 -0.03 -19.58
N ALA A 226 15.11 -0.69 -19.83
CA ALA A 226 15.14 -2.10 -20.21
C ALA A 226 14.78 -3.04 -19.04
N MET A 227 15.07 -2.63 -17.80
CA MET A 227 14.60 -3.37 -16.60
C MET A 227 13.10 -3.13 -16.35
N ALA A 228 12.58 -1.93 -16.65
CA ALA A 228 11.14 -1.68 -16.60
C ALA A 228 10.39 -2.50 -17.67
N GLU A 229 10.92 -2.58 -18.90
CA GLU A 229 10.39 -3.43 -19.98
C GLU A 229 10.42 -4.93 -19.62
N HIS A 230 11.49 -5.40 -18.94
CA HIS A 230 11.55 -6.76 -18.38
C HIS A 230 10.42 -7.01 -17.37
N SER A 231 10.23 -6.09 -16.42
CA SER A 231 9.20 -6.17 -15.38
C SER A 231 7.78 -6.12 -15.96
N GLU A 232 7.51 -5.24 -16.92
CA GLU A 232 6.22 -5.20 -17.65
C GLU A 232 5.97 -6.49 -18.44
N THR A 233 7.00 -7.03 -19.11
CA THR A 233 6.88 -8.31 -19.82
C THR A 233 6.56 -9.45 -18.84
N PHE A 234 7.23 -9.49 -17.69
CA PHE A 234 6.99 -10.48 -16.63
C PHE A 234 5.58 -10.35 -16.04
N LEU A 235 5.13 -9.13 -15.75
CA LEU A 235 3.77 -8.85 -15.25
C LEU A 235 2.68 -9.13 -16.30
N SER A 236 2.99 -9.00 -17.60
CA SER A 236 2.06 -9.36 -18.68
C SER A 236 1.77 -10.87 -18.73
N LEU A 237 2.73 -11.71 -18.35
CA LEU A 237 2.52 -13.16 -18.21
C LEU A 237 1.62 -13.44 -17.00
N TYR A 238 1.93 -12.82 -15.85
CA TYR A 238 1.10 -12.86 -14.66
C TYR A 238 -0.35 -12.40 -14.90
N THR A 239 -0.56 -11.43 -15.79
CA THR A 239 -1.89 -10.93 -16.16
C THR A 239 -2.79 -12.05 -16.70
N ALA A 240 -2.24 -12.95 -17.52
CA ALA A 240 -3.03 -14.01 -18.15
C ALA A 240 -3.61 -14.98 -17.12
N ASP A 241 -2.81 -15.37 -16.13
CA ASP A 241 -3.24 -16.24 -15.02
C ASP A 241 -4.15 -15.49 -14.03
N MET A 242 -3.87 -14.20 -13.76
CA MET A 242 -4.71 -13.33 -12.92
C MET A 242 -6.12 -13.15 -13.50
N ASP A 243 -6.22 -12.82 -14.78
CA ASP A 243 -7.51 -12.64 -15.46
C ASP A 243 -8.30 -13.96 -15.47
N ALA A 244 -7.65 -15.11 -15.66
CA ALA A 244 -8.30 -16.42 -15.61
C ALA A 244 -8.81 -16.77 -14.19
N ALA A 245 -8.05 -16.41 -13.14
CA ALA A 245 -8.46 -16.59 -11.75
C ALA A 245 -9.64 -15.68 -11.36
N LEU A 246 -9.65 -14.43 -11.84
CA LEU A 246 -10.67 -13.43 -11.55
C LEU A 246 -11.96 -13.64 -12.36
N GLN A 247 -11.89 -14.02 -13.63
CA GLN A 247 -13.05 -14.42 -14.44
C GLN A 247 -13.81 -15.62 -13.85
N GLY A 248 -13.13 -16.44 -13.04
CA GLY A 248 -13.71 -17.57 -12.34
C GLY A 248 -14.39 -17.27 -11.01
N GLN A 249 -14.43 -16.01 -10.57
CA GLN A 249 -15.08 -15.61 -9.31
C GLN A 249 -16.60 -15.42 -9.47
N PRO A 250 -17.40 -15.62 -8.41
CA PRO A 250 -18.83 -15.38 -8.47
C PRO A 250 -19.16 -13.88 -8.58
N VAL A 251 -20.30 -13.56 -9.20
CA VAL A 251 -20.79 -12.18 -9.36
C VAL A 251 -21.01 -11.53 -7.99
N ASP A 252 -20.61 -10.26 -7.86
CA ASP A 252 -20.66 -9.48 -6.62
C ASP A 252 -19.84 -10.09 -5.44
N SER A 253 -18.75 -10.82 -5.73
CA SER A 253 -17.67 -11.12 -4.76
C SER A 253 -16.66 -9.98 -4.68
N TRP A 254 -16.14 -9.76 -3.46
CA TRP A 254 -15.24 -8.65 -3.10
C TRP A 254 -13.89 -9.14 -2.56
N ASP A 255 -13.73 -10.45 -2.49
CA ASP A 255 -12.57 -11.13 -1.87
C ASP A 255 -11.28 -10.89 -2.66
N CYS A 256 -11.39 -10.35 -3.88
CA CYS A 256 -10.28 -9.97 -4.75
C CYS A 256 -9.68 -8.59 -4.46
N PHE A 257 -10.29 -7.74 -3.65
CA PHE A 257 -9.72 -6.41 -3.34
C PHE A 257 -8.33 -6.46 -2.66
N PRO A 258 -8.00 -7.41 -1.76
CA PRO A 258 -6.64 -7.60 -1.25
C PRO A 258 -5.60 -7.85 -2.35
N LEU A 259 -5.95 -8.54 -3.44
CA LEU A 259 -5.06 -8.74 -4.59
C LEU A 259 -4.76 -7.41 -5.30
N PHE A 260 -5.79 -6.58 -5.50
CA PHE A 260 -5.60 -5.23 -6.03
C PHE A 260 -4.71 -4.39 -5.11
N GLN A 261 -4.95 -4.39 -3.80
CA GLN A 261 -4.16 -3.64 -2.83
C GLN A 261 -2.69 -4.07 -2.83
N LEU A 262 -2.41 -5.37 -2.82
CA LEU A 262 -1.06 -5.93 -2.89
C LEU A 262 -0.29 -5.40 -4.11
N LEU A 263 -0.89 -5.56 -5.30
CA LEU A 263 -0.27 -5.17 -6.57
C LEU A 263 -0.17 -3.65 -6.71
N ASN A 264 -1.24 -2.90 -6.42
CA ASN A 264 -1.28 -1.44 -6.53
C ASN A 264 -0.26 -0.78 -5.59
N ASN A 265 -0.17 -1.23 -4.34
CA ASN A 265 0.78 -0.67 -3.38
C ASN A 265 2.24 -0.89 -3.81
N TYR A 266 2.56 -2.04 -4.43
CA TYR A 266 3.88 -2.25 -5.03
C TYR A 266 4.12 -1.32 -6.22
N LEU A 267 3.20 -1.29 -7.20
CA LEU A 267 3.33 -0.47 -8.42
C LEU A 267 3.43 1.03 -8.14
N LEU A 268 2.83 1.52 -7.05
CA LEU A 268 2.94 2.90 -6.60
C LEU A 268 4.33 3.27 -6.06
N THR A 269 5.14 2.30 -5.63
CA THR A 269 6.52 2.57 -5.15
C THR A 269 7.54 2.71 -6.28
N ASP A 270 7.26 2.16 -7.46
CA ASP A 270 8.15 2.16 -8.61
C ASP A 270 7.73 3.24 -9.63
N SER A 271 8.61 4.20 -9.90
CA SER A 271 8.31 5.32 -10.81
C SER A 271 8.24 4.94 -12.30
N HIS A 272 8.73 3.77 -12.68
CA HIS A 272 8.70 3.25 -14.05
C HIS A 272 7.49 2.34 -14.30
N LEU A 273 7.03 1.61 -13.28
CA LEU A 273 5.84 0.75 -13.36
C LEU A 273 4.53 1.48 -13.00
N CYS A 274 4.60 2.58 -12.24
CA CYS A 274 3.44 3.40 -11.92
C CYS A 274 2.80 3.99 -13.19
N ASN A 275 1.51 3.72 -13.39
CA ASN A 275 0.75 4.01 -14.62
C ASN A 275 1.30 3.35 -15.91
N GLY A 276 2.08 2.29 -15.75
CA GLY A 276 2.53 1.40 -16.82
C GLY A 276 1.41 0.58 -17.47
N THR A 277 1.76 -0.37 -18.33
CA THR A 277 0.78 -1.19 -19.07
C THR A 277 0.02 -2.14 -18.16
N PHE A 278 0.73 -2.88 -17.30
CA PHE A 278 0.10 -3.74 -16.29
C PHE A 278 -0.78 -2.95 -15.32
N HIS A 279 -0.29 -1.80 -14.84
CA HIS A 279 -0.99 -1.00 -13.84
C HIS A 279 -2.31 -0.42 -14.37
N LYS A 280 -2.38 -0.06 -15.66
CA LYS A 280 -3.63 0.38 -16.29
C LYS A 280 -4.63 -0.76 -16.47
N HIS A 281 -4.18 -1.94 -16.90
CA HIS A 281 -5.04 -3.13 -16.97
C HIS A 281 -5.64 -3.48 -15.60
N LEU A 282 -4.83 -3.43 -14.54
CA LEU A 282 -5.28 -3.65 -13.17
C LEU A 282 -6.35 -2.62 -12.74
N GLN A 283 -6.19 -1.35 -13.12
CA GLN A 283 -7.19 -0.30 -12.87
C GLN A 283 -8.48 -0.56 -13.65
N ASP A 284 -8.40 -0.81 -14.97
CA ASP A 284 -9.56 -1.07 -15.83
C ASP A 284 -10.39 -2.28 -15.35
N LEU A 285 -9.72 -3.31 -14.81
CA LEU A 285 -10.37 -4.51 -14.27
C LEU A 285 -11.09 -4.26 -12.94
N PHE A 286 -10.46 -3.53 -12.02
CA PHE A 286 -11.01 -3.31 -10.67
C PHE A 286 -11.93 -2.07 -10.57
N MET A 287 -11.81 -1.09 -11.46
CA MET A 287 -12.66 0.11 -11.48
C MET A 287 -14.17 -0.20 -11.47
N PRO A 288 -14.71 -1.07 -12.36
CA PRO A 288 -16.14 -1.42 -12.31
C PRO A 288 -16.52 -2.19 -11.04
N LEU A 289 -15.63 -2.99 -10.46
CA LEU A 289 -15.87 -3.71 -9.20
C LEU A 289 -15.98 -2.73 -8.01
N VAL A 290 -15.08 -1.76 -7.92
CA VAL A 290 -15.12 -0.71 -6.87
C VAL A 290 -16.41 0.13 -6.98
N VAL A 291 -16.78 0.56 -8.19
CA VAL A 291 -18.05 1.30 -8.41
C VAL A 291 -19.25 0.44 -7.99
N ARG A 292 -19.30 -0.82 -8.43
CA ARG A 292 -20.39 -1.76 -8.13
C ARG A 292 -20.53 -2.04 -6.62
N TYR A 293 -19.41 -2.21 -5.92
CA TYR A 293 -19.40 -2.38 -4.46
C TYR A 293 -19.98 -1.15 -3.76
N ILE A 294 -19.55 0.06 -4.17
CA ILE A 294 -20.07 1.32 -3.61
C ILE A 294 -21.56 1.50 -3.91
N ASP A 295 -22.04 1.21 -5.13
CA ASP A 295 -23.47 1.24 -5.49
C ASP A 295 -24.33 0.34 -4.58
N LEU A 296 -23.83 -0.87 -4.29
CA LEU A 296 -24.51 -1.84 -3.44
C LEU A 296 -24.47 -1.46 -1.96
N MET A 297 -23.35 -0.91 -1.49
CA MET A 297 -23.22 -0.39 -0.13
C MET A 297 -24.11 0.84 0.09
N GLU A 298 -24.15 1.78 -0.86
CA GLU A 298 -25.07 2.92 -0.86
C GLU A 298 -26.53 2.46 -0.77
N SER A 299 -26.91 1.49 -1.60
CA SER A 299 -28.25 0.89 -1.60
C SER A 299 -28.58 0.17 -0.29
N SER A 300 -27.61 -0.56 0.28
CA SER A 300 -27.73 -1.30 1.54
C SER A 300 -27.91 -0.35 2.73
N ILE A 301 -27.10 0.72 2.79
CA ILE A 301 -27.17 1.76 3.82
C ILE A 301 -28.51 2.50 3.72
N ALA A 302 -28.93 2.92 2.52
CA ALA A 302 -30.22 3.57 2.30
C ALA A 302 -31.40 2.70 2.76
N GLN A 303 -31.41 1.42 2.39
CA GLN A 303 -32.44 0.47 2.84
C GLN A 303 -32.43 0.24 4.36
N SER A 304 -31.24 0.21 4.97
CA SER A 304 -31.07 0.08 6.42
C SER A 304 -31.66 1.29 7.15
N ILE A 305 -31.44 2.51 6.66
CA ILE A 305 -32.07 3.73 7.20
C ILE A 305 -33.59 3.69 7.01
N HIS A 306 -34.09 3.32 5.83
CA HIS A 306 -35.52 3.31 5.57
C HIS A 306 -36.26 2.29 6.46
N ARG A 307 -35.85 1.02 6.45
CA ARG A 307 -36.55 -0.06 7.18
C ARG A 307 -36.23 -0.07 8.68
N GLY A 308 -34.98 0.21 9.04
CA GLY A 308 -34.53 0.20 10.43
C GLY A 308 -35.26 1.25 11.27
N PHE A 309 -35.27 2.52 10.83
CA PHE A 309 -35.95 3.59 11.57
C PHE A 309 -37.49 3.47 11.60
N GLU A 310 -38.10 2.74 10.67
CA GLU A 310 -39.54 2.40 10.71
C GLU A 310 -39.87 1.33 11.78
N GLN A 311 -38.94 0.39 12.02
CA GLN A 311 -39.07 -0.69 13.00
C GLN A 311 -38.40 -0.39 14.35
N GLU A 312 -37.75 0.78 14.46
CA GLU A 312 -36.89 1.14 15.58
C GLU A 312 -37.67 1.23 16.90
N THR A 313 -37.19 0.50 17.91
CA THR A 313 -37.78 0.48 19.24
C THR A 313 -37.24 1.60 20.14
N TRP A 314 -36.16 2.26 19.71
CA TRP A 314 -35.48 3.35 20.41
C TRP A 314 -34.95 2.91 21.78
N GLN A 315 -34.46 1.67 21.86
CA GLN A 315 -33.73 1.15 22.99
C GLN A 315 -32.23 1.40 22.75
N SER A 316 -31.52 1.86 23.78
CA SER A 316 -30.06 2.00 23.72
C SER A 316 -29.39 0.63 23.60
N VAL A 317 -28.38 0.50 22.74
CA VAL A 317 -27.58 -0.73 22.56
C VAL A 317 -26.67 -0.97 23.76
N ASN A 318 -27.25 -1.22 24.94
CA ASN A 318 -26.47 -1.43 26.16
C ASN A 318 -27.23 -2.31 27.17
N LEU A 319 -27.58 -3.54 26.75
CA LEU A 319 -28.22 -4.52 27.62
C LEU A 319 -27.79 -5.98 27.33
N GLN A 320 -26.55 -6.20 26.89
CA GLN A 320 -25.91 -7.53 26.91
C GLN A 320 -24.37 -7.48 26.92
N GLY A 321 -23.78 -7.33 28.10
CA GLY A 321 -22.62 -8.16 28.46
C GLY A 321 -21.20 -7.57 28.50
N ILE A 322 -20.92 -6.33 28.08
CA ILE A 322 -19.55 -5.76 28.18
C ILE A 322 -19.58 -4.36 28.80
N ASN A 323 -18.88 -4.19 29.93
CA ASN A 323 -18.67 -2.87 30.55
C ASN A 323 -17.45 -2.18 29.93
N LEU A 324 -17.66 -1.27 28.98
CA LEU A 324 -16.68 -0.23 28.63
C LEU A 324 -17.21 1.16 29.04
N PRO A 325 -16.37 2.05 29.56
CA PRO A 325 -16.79 3.35 30.06
C PRO A 325 -16.81 4.42 28.95
N ASP A 326 -17.68 4.25 27.95
CA ASP A 326 -18.01 5.33 27.01
C ASP A 326 -19.55 5.45 26.94
N ILE A 327 -20.09 6.45 27.63
CA ILE A 327 -21.53 6.58 27.96
C ILE A 327 -22.27 7.29 26.81
N PHE A 328 -22.24 6.69 25.61
CA PHE A 328 -23.12 7.02 24.50
C PHE A 328 -23.39 5.75 23.69
N ASN A 329 -24.65 5.32 23.73
CA ASN A 329 -25.15 4.22 22.91
C ASN A 329 -26.37 4.75 22.17
N GLY A 330 -26.29 4.66 20.86
CA GLY A 330 -27.37 5.04 19.96
C GLY A 330 -28.42 3.93 19.90
N THR A 331 -29.07 3.84 18.76
CA THR A 331 -29.86 2.68 18.35
C THR A 331 -29.00 1.72 17.55
N ALA A 332 -29.38 0.44 17.47
CA ALA A 332 -28.68 -0.54 16.64
C ALA A 332 -28.66 -0.09 15.17
N THR A 333 -29.75 0.52 14.69
CA THR A 333 -29.86 1.10 13.35
C THR A 333 -28.86 2.23 13.10
N SER A 334 -28.68 3.15 14.06
CA SER A 334 -27.73 4.27 13.92
C SER A 334 -26.27 3.83 14.04
N GLU A 335 -25.98 2.85 14.90
CA GLU A 335 -24.61 2.33 15.08
C GLU A 335 -24.16 1.55 13.84
N ASP A 336 -25.01 0.68 13.28
CA ASP A 336 -24.79 -0.03 12.01
C ASP A 336 -24.60 0.94 10.83
N LEU A 337 -25.42 2.00 10.74
CA LEU A 337 -25.25 3.07 9.76
C LEU A 337 -23.86 3.70 9.83
N PHE A 338 -23.44 4.16 11.00
CA PHE A 338 -22.17 4.86 11.15
C PHE A 338 -20.98 3.93 10.93
N TRP A 339 -21.07 2.68 11.38
CA TRP A 339 -20.05 1.67 11.12
C TRP A 339 -19.90 1.36 9.62
N LYS A 340 -21.00 1.22 8.87
CA LYS A 340 -20.95 1.00 7.41
C LYS A 340 -20.34 2.18 6.65
N LEU A 341 -20.62 3.42 7.07
CA LEU A 341 -20.03 4.61 6.46
C LEU A 341 -18.52 4.71 6.74
N ASP A 342 -18.10 4.46 7.98
CA ASP A 342 -16.70 4.44 8.42
C ASP A 342 -15.91 3.34 7.68
N ALA A 343 -16.45 2.11 7.63
CA ALA A 343 -15.84 0.99 6.91
C ALA A 343 -15.70 1.24 5.40
N LEU A 344 -16.68 1.89 4.76
CA LEU A 344 -16.61 2.21 3.34
C LEU A 344 -15.61 3.34 3.04
N GLN A 345 -15.45 4.31 3.95
CA GLN A 345 -14.42 5.33 3.83
C GLN A 345 -13.01 4.74 3.97
N MET A 346 -12.80 3.89 4.99
CA MET A 346 -11.53 3.17 5.17
C MET A 346 -11.22 2.32 3.94
N PHE A 347 -12.19 1.58 3.41
CA PHE A 347 -12.02 0.80 2.17
C PHE A 347 -11.51 1.65 1.00
N VAL A 348 -12.14 2.79 0.69
CA VAL A 348 -11.70 3.64 -0.44
C VAL A 348 -10.35 4.30 -0.19
N MET A 349 -10.03 4.65 1.06
CA MET A 349 -8.70 5.16 1.42
C MET A 349 -7.63 4.08 1.22
N ASP A 350 -7.87 2.87 1.72
CA ASP A 350 -6.94 1.74 1.66
C ASP A 350 -6.74 1.19 0.23
N LEU A 351 -7.60 1.54 -0.74
CA LEU A 351 -7.38 1.24 -2.17
C LEU A 351 -6.19 2.01 -2.76
N HIS A 352 -5.83 3.19 -2.22
CA HIS A 352 -4.77 4.06 -2.74
C HIS A 352 -4.86 4.29 -4.27
N TRP A 353 -6.04 4.68 -4.77
CA TRP A 353 -6.27 4.68 -6.22
C TRP A 353 -5.31 5.64 -6.97
N PRO A 354 -4.57 5.15 -7.99
CA PRO A 354 -3.46 5.89 -8.61
C PRO A 354 -3.93 7.08 -9.47
N GLU A 355 -5.06 6.95 -10.19
CA GLU A 355 -5.60 8.03 -11.01
C GLU A 355 -6.28 9.10 -10.14
N PRO A 356 -5.77 10.35 -10.13
CA PRO A 356 -6.26 11.40 -9.23
C PRO A 356 -7.67 11.89 -9.58
N GLU A 357 -8.14 11.70 -10.82
CA GLU A 357 -9.50 12.07 -11.22
C GLU A 357 -10.53 11.07 -10.67
N PHE A 358 -10.28 9.77 -10.82
CA PHE A 358 -11.15 8.74 -10.27
C PHE A 358 -11.10 8.67 -8.75
N ALA A 359 -9.92 8.82 -8.14
CA ALA A 359 -9.76 8.92 -6.68
C ALA A 359 -10.64 10.06 -6.10
N LYS A 360 -10.55 11.26 -6.68
CA LYS A 360 -11.41 12.40 -6.29
C LYS A 360 -12.89 12.14 -6.54
N HIS A 361 -13.25 11.43 -7.60
CA HIS A 361 -14.65 11.07 -7.87
C HIS A 361 -15.20 10.11 -6.81
N LEU A 362 -14.45 9.06 -6.43
CA LEU A 362 -14.82 8.16 -5.34
C LEU A 362 -14.97 8.91 -4.01
N GLU A 363 -13.97 9.72 -3.67
CA GLU A 363 -13.95 10.55 -2.45
C GLU A 363 -15.16 11.50 -2.39
N GLN A 364 -15.44 12.24 -3.47
CA GLN A 364 -16.62 13.11 -3.56
C GLN A 364 -17.93 12.34 -3.45
N ARG A 365 -18.02 11.15 -4.06
CA ARG A 365 -19.22 10.30 -3.97
C ARG A 365 -19.45 9.82 -2.54
N LEU A 366 -18.42 9.34 -1.85
CA LEU A 366 -18.52 8.96 -0.44
C LEU A 366 -18.94 10.13 0.45
N LYS A 367 -18.36 11.32 0.21
CA LYS A 367 -18.68 12.56 0.93
C LYS A 367 -20.16 12.96 0.78
N LEU A 368 -20.70 12.92 -0.44
CA LEU A 368 -22.12 13.18 -0.70
C LEU A 368 -23.03 12.10 -0.09
N MET A 369 -22.70 10.82 -0.26
CA MET A 369 -23.47 9.73 0.32
C MET A 369 -23.49 9.80 1.86
N ALA A 370 -22.35 10.00 2.51
CA ALA A 370 -22.29 10.16 3.96
C ALA A 370 -23.11 11.36 4.45
N SER A 371 -23.11 12.47 3.68
CA SER A 371 -23.95 13.65 3.94
C SER A 371 -25.44 13.30 3.91
N ASP A 372 -25.92 12.71 2.83
CA ASP A 372 -27.34 12.42 2.62
C ASP A 372 -27.86 11.37 3.60
N MET A 373 -27.05 10.35 3.91
CA MET A 373 -27.38 9.32 4.89
C MET A 373 -27.40 9.88 6.33
N MET A 374 -26.51 10.81 6.66
CA MET A 374 -26.52 11.52 7.96
C MET A 374 -27.75 12.42 8.10
N GLU A 375 -28.07 13.22 7.09
CA GLU A 375 -29.28 14.07 7.05
C GLU A 375 -30.56 13.22 7.17
N ALA A 376 -30.60 12.08 6.47
CA ALA A 376 -31.69 11.12 6.51
C ALA A 376 -31.90 10.49 7.91
N CYS A 377 -30.82 10.25 8.66
CA CYS A 377 -30.83 9.78 10.04
C CYS A 377 -31.35 10.85 11.01
N VAL A 378 -30.81 12.08 10.93
CA VAL A 378 -31.19 13.22 11.77
C VAL A 378 -32.67 13.57 11.60
N LYS A 379 -33.15 13.67 10.35
CA LYS A 379 -34.55 13.99 10.05
C LYS A 379 -35.55 12.94 10.56
N ARG A 380 -35.21 11.65 10.46
CA ARG A 380 -36.06 10.56 11.00
C ARG A 380 -36.07 10.56 12.52
N THR A 381 -34.92 10.79 13.16
CA THR A 381 -34.80 10.92 14.62
C THR A 381 -35.67 12.07 15.15
N LYS A 382 -35.65 13.23 14.49
CA LYS A 382 -36.54 14.36 14.81
C LYS A 382 -38.01 14.00 14.67
N SER A 383 -38.41 13.39 13.55
CA SER A 383 -39.81 12.99 13.30
C SER A 383 -40.33 11.97 14.32
N ALA A 384 -39.50 11.02 14.74
CA ALA A 384 -39.81 10.06 15.78
C ALA A 384 -39.92 10.72 17.17
N PHE A 385 -39.04 11.67 17.49
CA PHE A 385 -39.12 12.50 18.69
C PHE A 385 -40.43 13.29 18.74
N ASP A 386 -40.79 14.02 17.69
CA ASP A 386 -42.01 14.83 17.63
C ASP A 386 -43.25 13.94 17.81
N SER A 387 -43.28 12.79 17.13
CA SER A 387 -44.33 11.78 17.28
C SER A 387 -44.45 11.24 18.70
N LYS A 388 -43.33 11.10 19.43
CA LYS A 388 -43.31 10.69 20.84
C LYS A 388 -43.77 11.83 21.76
N MET A 389 -43.38 13.07 21.45
CA MET A 389 -43.70 14.26 22.24
C MET A 389 -45.16 14.69 22.12
N GLN A 390 -45.79 14.49 20.96
CA GLN A 390 -47.24 14.64 20.77
C GLN A 390 -48.03 13.65 21.64
N LYS A 391 -47.58 12.38 21.70
CA LYS A 391 -48.21 11.30 22.48
C LYS A 391 -47.93 11.37 23.99
N SER A 392 -47.01 12.22 24.46
CA SER A 392 -46.68 12.32 25.89
C SER A 392 -47.75 13.05 26.70
N SER A 393 -47.97 12.64 27.95
CA SER A 393 -48.99 13.23 28.84
C SER A 393 -48.77 14.73 29.08
N LYS A 394 -49.86 15.45 29.36
CA LYS A 394 -49.85 16.81 29.92
C LYS A 394 -50.23 16.83 31.42
N SER A 395 -50.28 15.66 32.07
CA SER A 395 -50.49 15.54 33.52
C SER A 395 -49.19 15.67 34.31
N THR A 396 -49.32 15.78 35.64
CA THR A 396 -48.20 15.74 36.61
C THR A 396 -47.36 14.47 36.57
N ASP A 397 -47.85 13.43 35.90
CA ASP A 397 -47.19 12.13 35.78
C ASP A 397 -46.26 12.06 34.55
N LEU A 398 -46.05 13.19 33.86
CA LEU A 398 -45.12 13.30 32.74
C LEU A 398 -43.70 12.92 33.19
N ARG A 399 -43.25 11.76 32.72
CA ARG A 399 -41.86 11.30 32.80
C ARG A 399 -41.26 11.31 31.40
N VAL A 400 -40.02 11.80 31.28
CA VAL A 400 -39.26 11.69 30.02
C VAL A 400 -38.98 10.20 29.77
N ALA A 401 -39.42 9.69 28.62
CA ALA A 401 -39.20 8.30 28.26
C ALA A 401 -37.74 8.06 27.87
N LEU A 402 -37.16 6.91 28.24
CA LEU A 402 -35.77 6.58 27.92
C LEU A 402 -35.47 6.67 26.41
N SER A 403 -36.44 6.32 25.56
CA SER A 403 -36.35 6.46 24.10
C SER A 403 -36.04 7.89 23.63
N VAL A 404 -36.49 8.91 24.37
CA VAL A 404 -36.20 10.32 24.05
C VAL A 404 -34.73 10.63 24.35
N CYS A 405 -34.17 10.07 25.41
CA CYS A 405 -32.74 10.17 25.69
C CYS A 405 -31.91 9.46 24.61
N THR A 406 -32.33 8.28 24.16
CA THR A 406 -31.69 7.57 23.04
C THR A 406 -31.73 8.39 21.75
N MET A 407 -32.83 9.08 21.43
CA MET A 407 -32.91 10.01 20.28
C MET A 407 -31.87 11.15 20.37
N PHE A 408 -31.65 11.72 21.56
CA PHE A 408 -30.58 12.70 21.76
C PHE A 408 -29.18 12.09 21.63
N ASN A 409 -28.95 10.85 22.09
CA ASN A 409 -27.68 10.15 21.88
C ASN A 409 -27.39 9.95 20.39
N VAL A 410 -28.36 9.52 19.59
CA VAL A 410 -28.21 9.35 18.13
C VAL A 410 -27.75 10.64 17.45
N LEU A 411 -28.24 11.81 17.90
CA LEU A 411 -27.77 13.11 17.39
C LEU A 411 -26.38 13.50 17.91
N MET A 412 -26.01 13.10 19.13
CA MET A 412 -24.65 13.32 19.65
C MET A 412 -23.63 12.48 18.86
N ASP A 413 -23.98 11.23 18.57
CA ASP A 413 -23.16 10.33 17.77
C ASP A 413 -23.07 10.81 16.31
N ALA A 414 -24.19 11.28 15.73
CA ALA A 414 -24.19 11.96 14.44
C ALA A 414 -23.20 13.15 14.40
N LYS A 415 -23.20 14.01 15.43
CA LYS A 415 -22.25 15.14 15.53
C LYS A 415 -20.80 14.67 15.68
N LYS A 416 -20.55 13.65 16.52
CA LYS A 416 -19.23 13.03 16.73
C LYS A 416 -18.68 12.45 15.42
N GLN A 417 -19.49 11.72 14.66
CA GLN A 417 -19.09 11.15 13.37
C GLN A 417 -18.88 12.25 12.31
N CYS A 418 -19.77 13.24 12.23
CA CYS A 418 -19.58 14.42 11.37
C CYS A 418 -18.23 15.10 11.63
N SER A 419 -17.81 15.23 12.89
CA SER A 419 -16.51 15.81 13.25
C SER A 419 -15.29 14.94 12.92
N LYS A 420 -15.42 13.61 12.91
CA LYS A 420 -14.33 12.68 12.53
C LYS A 420 -14.07 12.69 11.02
N LEU A 421 -15.14 12.74 10.23
CA LEU A 421 -15.12 12.85 8.78
C LEU A 421 -14.38 14.11 8.26
N CYS A 422 -14.16 15.12 9.13
CA CYS A 422 -13.36 16.31 8.85
C CYS A 422 -11.83 16.13 8.97
N VAL A 423 -11.35 15.07 9.65
CA VAL A 423 -9.92 14.99 10.06
C VAL A 423 -9.04 14.22 9.07
N LEU A 424 -9.66 13.44 8.16
CA LEU A 424 -8.96 12.44 7.36
C LEU A 424 -8.26 12.95 6.09
N ASP A 425 -8.33 14.24 5.76
CA ASP A 425 -7.53 14.77 4.64
C ASP A 425 -7.16 16.25 4.82
N THR A 426 -5.96 16.64 4.37
CA THR A 426 -5.42 18.00 4.51
C THR A 426 -4.95 18.59 3.16
N GLY A 427 -5.68 18.27 2.09
CA GLY A 427 -5.41 18.69 0.71
C GLY A 427 -6.10 19.99 0.29
N GLN A 428 -5.32 21.05 0.07
CA GLN A 428 -5.84 22.37 -0.32
C GLN A 428 -6.41 22.39 -1.75
N GLU A 429 -7.74 22.26 -1.89
CA GLU A 429 -8.61 23.09 -2.76
C GLU A 429 -10.07 22.61 -2.73
N THR A 430 -10.29 21.28 -2.75
CA THR A 430 -11.61 20.63 -2.63
C THR A 430 -12.27 20.86 -1.26
N ASP A 431 -11.45 21.14 -0.23
CA ASP A 431 -11.82 21.55 1.12
C ASP A 431 -13.03 22.48 1.20
N LYS A 432 -13.09 23.52 0.35
CA LYS A 432 -14.13 24.57 0.45
C LYS A 432 -15.54 24.03 0.20
N GLN A 433 -15.69 23.05 -0.69
CA GLN A 433 -16.99 22.45 -0.98
C GLN A 433 -17.36 21.43 0.10
N TRP A 434 -16.40 20.66 0.60
CA TRP A 434 -16.62 19.72 1.71
C TRP A 434 -16.98 20.43 3.01
N GLN A 435 -16.26 21.50 3.36
CA GLN A 435 -16.56 22.38 4.50
C GLN A 435 -17.98 22.98 4.40
N GLN A 436 -18.48 23.29 3.20
CA GLN A 436 -19.87 23.75 3.02
C GLN A 436 -20.91 22.65 3.28
N TYR A 437 -20.65 21.39 2.89
CA TYR A 437 -21.56 20.28 3.20
C TYR A 437 -21.52 19.92 4.70
N HIS A 438 -20.33 19.80 5.28
CA HIS A 438 -20.18 19.62 6.73
C HIS A 438 -20.86 20.72 7.54
N SER A 439 -20.66 21.99 7.16
CA SER A 439 -21.32 23.12 7.82
C SER A 439 -22.85 23.01 7.76
N LYS A 440 -23.43 22.56 6.63
CA LYS A 440 -24.90 22.33 6.53
C LYS A 440 -25.37 21.22 7.46
N ILE A 441 -24.66 20.09 7.53
CA ILE A 441 -25.02 18.96 8.40
C ILE A 441 -24.88 19.34 9.88
N ASP A 442 -23.78 19.98 10.26
CA ASP A 442 -23.53 20.38 11.65
C ASP A 442 -24.57 21.42 12.12
N VAL A 443 -24.91 22.39 11.26
CA VAL A 443 -26.03 23.32 11.51
C VAL A 443 -27.37 22.59 11.61
N LEU A 444 -27.66 21.62 10.72
CA LEU A 444 -28.89 20.82 10.78
C LEU A 444 -28.98 20.02 12.09
N ILE A 445 -27.87 19.43 12.54
CA ILE A 445 -27.80 18.70 13.81
C ILE A 445 -28.03 19.65 14.98
N ASP A 446 -27.33 20.79 15.03
CA ASP A 446 -27.43 21.75 16.13
C ASP A 446 -28.81 22.42 16.19
N ASP A 447 -29.43 22.75 15.06
CA ASP A 447 -30.79 23.30 15.04
C ASP A 447 -31.83 22.24 15.42
N THR A 448 -31.65 20.99 14.98
CA THR A 448 -32.49 19.86 15.43
C THR A 448 -32.36 19.64 16.95
N PHE A 449 -31.15 19.72 17.52
CA PHE A 449 -30.91 19.67 18.96
C PHE A 449 -31.65 20.79 19.69
N LYS A 450 -31.50 22.05 19.24
CA LYS A 450 -32.16 23.22 19.84
C LYS A 450 -33.68 23.06 19.81
N GLU A 451 -34.26 22.63 18.69
CA GLU A 451 -35.70 22.39 18.53
C GLU A 451 -36.21 21.28 19.46
N MET A 452 -35.50 20.14 19.55
CA MET A 452 -35.87 19.05 20.46
C MET A 452 -35.81 19.48 21.93
N ILE A 453 -34.78 20.25 22.33
CA ILE A 453 -34.68 20.82 23.68
C ILE A 453 -35.82 21.81 23.93
N ALA A 454 -36.10 22.74 23.01
CA ALA A 454 -37.16 23.73 23.15
C ALA A 454 -38.55 23.07 23.26
N SER A 455 -38.81 22.04 22.48
CA SER A 455 -40.05 21.24 22.53
C SER A 455 -40.22 20.54 23.89
N LEU A 456 -39.14 19.91 24.40
CA LEU A 456 -39.15 19.27 25.72
C LEU A 456 -39.35 20.28 26.86
N VAL A 457 -38.65 21.42 26.82
CA VAL A 457 -38.79 22.50 27.81
C VAL A 457 -40.19 23.10 27.79
N SER A 458 -40.74 23.38 26.60
CA SER A 458 -42.12 23.89 26.43
C SER A 458 -43.15 22.91 27.01
N LYS A 459 -42.97 21.60 26.77
CA LYS A 459 -43.84 20.56 27.34
C LYS A 459 -43.79 20.57 28.88
N LEU A 460 -42.60 20.60 29.47
CA LEU A 460 -42.41 20.64 30.93
C LEU A 460 -42.99 21.92 31.56
N ALA A 461 -42.75 23.09 30.93
CA ALA A 461 -43.34 24.36 31.33
C ALA A 461 -44.87 24.31 31.32
N SER A 462 -45.49 23.74 30.27
CA SER A 462 -46.95 23.62 30.19
C SER A 462 -47.57 22.77 31.31
N VAL A 463 -46.84 21.76 31.82
CA VAL A 463 -47.27 20.97 32.99
C VAL A 463 -47.10 21.78 34.27
N LEU A 464 -45.99 22.52 34.41
CA LEU A 464 -45.74 23.40 35.56
C LEU A 464 -46.79 24.51 35.66
N ASP A 465 -47.09 25.21 34.57
CA ASP A 465 -48.14 26.23 34.50
C ASP A 465 -49.52 25.64 34.81
N GLY A 466 -49.80 24.41 34.32
CA GLY A 466 -51.01 23.67 34.65
C GLY A 466 -51.15 23.30 36.13
N VAL A 467 -50.03 23.14 36.86
CA VAL A 467 -50.00 22.95 38.32
C VAL A 467 -50.14 24.29 39.03
N LEU A 468 -49.39 25.32 38.62
CA LEU A 468 -49.40 26.65 39.22
C LEU A 468 -50.78 27.32 39.09
N SER A 469 -51.44 27.22 37.93
CA SER A 469 -52.79 27.74 37.71
C SER A 469 -53.86 27.00 38.52
N LYS A 470 -53.67 25.70 38.81
CA LYS A 470 -54.52 25.00 39.78
C LYS A 470 -54.26 25.50 41.19
N LEU A 471 -53.00 25.74 41.56
CA LEU A 471 -52.61 26.22 42.88
C LEU A 471 -53.11 27.65 43.15
N SER A 472 -53.03 28.57 42.18
CA SER A 472 -53.51 29.95 42.34
C SER A 472 -55.03 30.02 42.54
N ARG A 473 -55.79 29.10 41.92
CA ARG A 473 -57.24 28.96 42.16
C ARG A 473 -57.61 28.42 43.55
N TYR A 474 -56.66 27.85 44.30
CA TYR A 474 -56.87 27.53 45.72
C TYR A 474 -56.64 28.76 46.63
N ASP A 475 -55.93 29.78 46.15
CA ASP A 475 -55.65 31.02 46.87
C ASP A 475 -56.79 32.05 46.71
N GLU A 476 -57.49 32.02 45.57
CA GLU A 476 -58.73 32.80 45.31
C GLU A 476 -59.96 32.22 46.04
N GLY A 477 -59.90 32.20 47.38
CA GLY A 477 -61.05 32.30 48.28
C GLY A 477 -62.20 31.29 48.08
N THR A 478 -62.01 30.03 48.49
CA THR A 478 -63.14 29.10 48.75
C THR A 478 -62.94 28.32 50.06
N PHE A 479 -64.04 28.09 50.78
CA PHE A 479 -64.13 27.61 52.18
C PHE A 479 -63.58 26.20 52.52
N PHE A 480 -62.67 25.63 51.72
CA PHE A 480 -62.07 24.30 51.95
C PHE A 480 -60.62 24.33 52.47
N SER A 481 -60.13 25.50 52.92
CA SER A 481 -58.79 25.66 53.53
C SER A 481 -58.53 24.74 54.75
N SER A 482 -59.57 24.22 55.40
CA SER A 482 -59.44 23.29 56.53
C SER A 482 -59.17 21.82 56.16
N PHE A 483 -59.34 21.40 54.90
CA PHE A 483 -59.19 19.98 54.51
C PHE A 483 -57.74 19.53 54.22
N LEU A 484 -56.78 20.45 54.14
CA LEU A 484 -55.34 20.11 54.02
C LEU A 484 -54.57 20.16 55.35
N SER A 485 -55.25 20.45 56.47
CA SER A 485 -54.66 20.30 57.81
C SER A 485 -54.69 18.84 58.30
N PHE A 486 -55.46 17.98 57.62
CA PHE A 486 -55.43 16.53 57.81
C PHE A 486 -55.05 15.82 56.50
N THR A 487 -54.04 14.97 56.58
CA THR A 487 -53.43 14.09 55.54
C THR A 487 -52.24 14.64 54.74
N VAL A 488 -51.16 13.83 54.79
CA VAL A 488 -49.91 13.84 54.01
C VAL A 488 -48.81 14.86 54.42
N SER A 489 -47.68 14.31 54.85
CA SER A 489 -46.46 15.03 55.27
C SER A 489 -45.75 15.74 54.09
N PRO A 490 -45.09 16.91 54.32
CA PRO A 490 -44.39 17.66 53.25
C PRO A 490 -43.25 16.92 52.55
N ALA A 491 -42.74 15.84 53.14
CA ALA A 491 -41.54 15.14 52.65
C ALA A 491 -41.68 14.52 51.24
N ALA A 492 -42.90 14.25 50.77
CA ALA A 492 -43.11 13.51 49.51
C ALA A 492 -43.00 14.35 48.22
N ARG A 493 -43.03 15.69 48.28
CA ARG A 493 -43.01 16.55 47.07
C ARG A 493 -41.61 17.04 46.67
N PHE A 494 -40.67 17.15 47.62
CA PHE A 494 -39.32 17.66 47.33
C PHE A 494 -38.44 16.69 46.52
N TYR A 495 -38.69 15.38 46.59
CA TYR A 495 -37.95 14.37 45.82
C TYR A 495 -38.27 14.32 44.32
N CYS A 496 -39.31 15.05 43.85
CA CYS A 496 -39.70 15.03 42.44
C CYS A 496 -39.08 16.17 41.61
N PHE A 497 -38.55 17.23 42.25
CA PHE A 497 -37.92 18.37 41.58
C PHE A 497 -36.41 18.22 41.39
N THR A 498 -35.74 17.43 42.23
CA THR A 498 -34.29 17.19 42.15
C THR A 498 -33.85 16.59 40.81
N PRO A 499 -34.52 15.57 40.23
CA PRO A 499 -34.13 15.01 38.94
C PRO A 499 -34.29 15.98 37.76
N LEU A 500 -35.30 16.86 37.80
CA LEU A 500 -35.58 17.83 36.73
C LEU A 500 -34.55 18.97 36.71
N LEU A 501 -34.16 19.49 37.87
CA LEU A 501 -33.07 20.47 37.99
C LEU A 501 -31.71 19.85 37.62
N CYS A 502 -31.45 18.60 37.98
CA CYS A 502 -30.23 17.91 37.57
C CYS A 502 -30.17 17.65 36.05
N LEU A 503 -31.31 17.36 35.39
CA LEU A 503 -31.34 17.25 33.92
C LEU A 503 -31.13 18.61 33.24
N SER A 504 -31.83 19.67 33.67
CA SER A 504 -31.68 20.99 33.05
C SER A 504 -30.26 21.52 33.26
N GLN A 505 -29.69 21.40 34.47
CA GLN A 505 -28.30 21.80 34.72
C GLN A 505 -27.30 20.91 33.98
N SER A 506 -27.49 19.59 33.88
CA SER A 506 -26.53 18.73 33.14
C SER A 506 -26.56 18.99 31.63
N ILE A 507 -27.73 19.28 31.07
CA ILE A 507 -27.87 19.69 29.66
C ILE A 507 -27.25 21.08 29.47
N GLU A 508 -27.61 22.06 30.32
CA GLU A 508 -27.17 23.46 30.16
C GLU A 508 -25.68 23.67 30.45
N LEU A 509 -25.08 22.97 31.44
CA LEU A 509 -23.62 23.00 31.66
C LEU A 509 -22.85 22.34 30.51
N LYS A 510 -23.33 21.21 29.95
CA LYS A 510 -22.67 20.58 28.80
C LYS A 510 -22.81 21.42 27.52
N THR A 511 -23.97 22.03 27.31
CA THR A 511 -24.19 22.97 26.19
C THR A 511 -23.27 24.19 26.30
N LYS A 512 -23.07 24.73 27.52
CA LYS A 512 -22.14 25.85 27.78
C LYS A 512 -20.66 25.48 27.69
N GLN A 513 -20.28 24.22 27.95
CA GLN A 513 -18.89 23.76 27.74
C GLN A 513 -18.53 23.55 26.26
N LEU A 514 -19.50 23.24 25.40
CA LEU A 514 -19.26 22.98 23.97
C LEU A 514 -19.35 24.24 23.08
N LEU A 515 -20.09 25.27 23.50
CA LEU A 515 -20.21 26.54 22.76
C LEU A 515 -19.04 27.52 22.94
N CYS A 516 -18.03 27.18 23.77
CA CYS A 516 -16.95 28.10 24.14
C CYS A 516 -15.54 27.49 24.04
N SER A 517 -14.99 27.37 22.83
CA SER A 517 -13.55 27.56 22.56
C SER A 517 -13.29 27.92 21.09
N PRO A 518 -12.22 28.68 20.78
CA PRO A 518 -12.34 29.73 19.77
C PRO A 518 -11.59 29.47 18.46
N HIS A 519 -12.11 30.07 17.38
CA HIS A 519 -11.28 30.51 16.26
C HIS A 519 -10.21 31.50 16.76
N ALA A 520 -8.93 31.14 16.62
CA ALA A 520 -7.81 32.07 16.76
C ALA A 520 -6.67 31.68 15.80
N SER A 521 -6.52 32.42 14.70
CA SER A 521 -5.42 32.29 13.75
C SER A 521 -4.11 32.89 14.31
N PRO A 522 -2.94 32.27 14.13
CA PRO A 522 -1.67 32.75 14.69
C PRO A 522 -0.86 33.64 13.72
N SER A 523 -0.16 34.65 14.24
CA SER A 523 1.12 35.22 13.73
C SER A 523 1.57 36.41 14.66
N PRO A 524 2.78 37.00 14.54
CA PRO A 524 3.92 36.49 15.31
C PRO A 524 4.83 37.55 15.98
N THR A 525 5.30 37.32 17.20
CA THR A 525 6.56 37.93 17.71
C THR A 525 7.25 37.08 18.76
N SER A 526 8.59 37.12 18.72
CA SER A 526 9.58 36.27 19.39
C SER A 526 10.46 37.11 20.37
N PRO A 527 11.44 36.54 21.11
CA PRO A 527 11.51 35.26 21.84
C PRO A 527 12.03 35.49 23.31
N PRO A 528 12.98 34.75 23.95
CA PRO A 528 12.66 34.06 25.21
C PRO A 528 13.61 34.36 26.40
N TYR A 529 13.33 33.77 27.57
CA TYR A 529 14.33 33.55 28.62
C TYR A 529 14.22 32.14 29.24
N LEU A 530 15.37 31.45 29.28
CA LEU A 530 15.66 30.17 29.95
C LEU A 530 16.62 30.46 31.13
N PRO A 531 16.59 29.69 32.23
CA PRO A 531 17.49 28.51 32.38
C PRO A 531 16.89 27.32 33.19
N SER A 532 17.10 26.04 32.81
CA SER A 532 18.19 25.11 33.25
C SER A 532 18.01 24.57 34.70
N ILE A 533 18.22 23.30 35.15
CA ILE A 533 19.15 22.17 34.85
C ILE A 533 18.54 20.86 35.48
N CYS A 534 18.32 19.73 34.76
CA CYS A 534 19.16 18.50 34.63
C CYS A 534 18.74 17.29 35.55
N PRO A 535 19.25 16.02 35.42
CA PRO A 535 18.39 14.85 35.14
C PRO A 535 18.58 13.60 36.04
N PRO A 536 17.78 12.54 35.84
CA PRO A 536 18.30 11.21 35.43
C PRO A 536 17.36 10.51 34.39
N SER A 537 17.64 9.36 33.73
CA SER A 537 18.79 8.42 33.59
C SER A 537 18.67 7.63 32.24
N ARG A 538 19.41 6.53 32.04
CA ARG A 538 19.32 5.60 30.88
C ARG A 538 18.73 4.24 31.27
N LEU A 539 17.97 3.59 30.38
CA LEU A 539 17.80 2.12 30.32
C LEU A 539 17.70 1.63 28.86
N ARG A 540 18.14 0.39 28.58
CA ARG A 540 18.28 -0.21 27.24
C ARG A 540 16.99 -0.91 26.75
N PRO A 541 16.84 -1.14 25.43
CA PRO A 541 15.85 -2.08 24.89
C PRO A 541 16.32 -3.56 25.03
N PRO A 542 15.39 -4.53 25.15
CA PRO A 542 15.67 -5.96 25.00
C PRO A 542 15.59 -6.43 23.53
N PRO A 543 16.10 -7.64 23.20
CA PRO A 543 16.42 -8.03 21.82
C PRO A 543 15.37 -8.92 21.13
N SER A 544 15.64 -9.12 19.83
CA SER A 544 14.97 -10.01 18.88
C SER A 544 14.86 -11.48 19.31
N THR A 545 13.79 -12.15 18.84
CA THR A 545 13.73 -13.61 18.72
C THR A 545 13.08 -14.00 17.39
N TRP A 546 13.91 -14.15 16.36
CA TRP A 546 13.53 -14.88 15.15
C TRP A 546 13.63 -16.39 15.42
N LYS A 547 12.72 -17.18 14.84
CA LYS A 547 12.83 -18.64 14.80
C LYS A 547 12.58 -19.13 13.37
N PHE A 548 13.61 -19.80 12.85
CA PHE A 548 13.67 -20.59 11.62
C PHE A 548 12.35 -21.19 11.14
N LEU A 549 12.08 -21.01 9.84
CA LEU A 549 12.22 -22.09 8.87
C LEU A 549 13.17 -21.62 7.75
#